data_AF-A0A925GAX1-F1
#
_entry.id   AF-A0A925GAX1-F1
#
_cell.length_a   1.000
_cell.length_b   1.000
_cell.length_c   1.000
_cell.angle_alpha   90.00
_cell.angle_beta   90.00
_cell.angle_gamma   90.00
#
_symmetry.space_group_name_H-M   'P 1'
#
loop_
_entity.id
_entity.type
_entity.pdbx_description
1 polymer ?
#
loop_
_entity_poly.entity_id
_entity_poly.type
_entity_poly.pdbx_seq_one_letter_code
_entity_poly.pdbx_strand_id
1 'polypeptide(L)'
;MSLFKLYATATLVFLVAVNHQVFSQSRSIRLHNTSSLTLKDKAICIKRASLLHADEGKFPLIINFKGDTIASQLDDIDGDMKWDELFFVIDMAPKQKVNLTLNWINYVPKFTKRTSVRF
;
A
#
# COMPACT_ATOMS: atom_id res chain seq x y z
N MET A 1 60.68 9.70 -45.97
CA MET A 1 59.60 10.69 -45.79
C MET A 1 58.39 9.95 -45.23
N SER A 2 57.94 10.42 -44.06
CA SER A 2 56.96 9.82 -43.14
C SER A 2 55.62 9.47 -43.78
N LEU A 3 54.97 8.39 -43.33
CA LEU A 3 53.50 8.38 -43.23
C LEU A 3 53.01 7.52 -42.04
N PHE A 4 52.77 8.25 -40.94
CA PHE A 4 51.80 8.09 -39.85
C PHE A 4 51.15 6.72 -39.58
N LYS A 5 51.45 6.18 -38.38
CA LYS A 5 50.64 5.16 -37.70
C LYS A 5 49.50 5.84 -36.94
N LEU A 6 48.26 5.53 -37.28
CA LEU A 6 47.07 6.05 -36.59
C LEU A 6 46.65 5.05 -35.50
N TYR A 7 46.76 5.47 -34.24
CA TYR A 7 46.41 4.66 -33.06
C TYR A 7 44.89 4.66 -32.85
N ALA A 8 44.29 3.48 -32.79
CA ALA A 8 42.89 3.32 -32.43
C ALA A 8 42.72 3.49 -30.91
N THR A 9 42.12 4.58 -30.47
CA THR A 9 41.76 4.80 -29.07
C THR A 9 40.40 4.17 -28.79
N ALA A 10 40.40 3.01 -28.12
CA ALA A 10 39.18 2.38 -27.64
C ALA A 10 38.63 3.21 -26.46
N THR A 11 37.55 3.96 -26.70
CA THR A 11 36.81 4.65 -25.63
C THR A 11 35.87 3.66 -24.96
N LEU A 12 36.22 3.24 -23.75
CA LEU A 12 35.40 2.39 -22.89
C LEU A 12 34.24 3.22 -22.31
N VAL A 13 33.04 3.08 -22.89
CA VAL A 13 31.81 3.69 -22.35
C VAL A 13 31.31 2.81 -21.19
N PHE A 14 31.53 3.24 -19.96
CA PHE A 14 30.97 2.60 -18.77
C PHE A 14 29.49 2.99 -18.64
N LEU A 15 28.58 2.11 -19.09
CA LEU A 15 27.15 2.29 -18.91
C LEU A 15 26.80 2.00 -17.43
N VAL A 16 26.72 3.03 -16.61
CA VAL A 16 26.26 2.88 -15.21
C VAL A 16 24.75 2.71 -15.23
N ALA A 17 24.28 1.47 -15.21
CA ALA A 17 22.88 1.16 -14.93
C ALA A 17 22.60 1.42 -13.44
N VAL A 18 22.02 2.59 -13.13
CA VAL A 18 21.47 2.85 -11.79
C VAL A 18 20.23 1.97 -11.64
N ASN A 19 20.39 0.84 -10.96
CA ASN A 19 19.25 0.08 -10.46
C ASN A 19 18.61 0.89 -9.32
N HIS A 20 17.63 1.75 -9.67
CA HIS A 20 16.81 2.42 -8.67
C HIS A 20 15.82 1.39 -8.11
N GLN A 21 16.28 0.64 -7.11
CA GLN A 21 15.42 -0.23 -6.32
C GLN A 21 14.51 0.69 -5.49
N VAL A 22 13.30 0.99 -6.00
CA VAL A 22 12.27 1.65 -5.21
C VAL A 22 11.87 0.66 -4.11
N PHE A 23 12.50 0.79 -2.94
CA PHE A 23 12.10 0.06 -1.76
C PHE A 23 10.77 0.65 -1.28
N SER A 24 9.66 0.14 -1.79
CA SER A 24 8.34 0.48 -1.26
C SER A 24 8.27 -0.08 0.15
N GLN A 25 8.41 0.79 1.15
CA GLN A 25 8.28 0.44 2.56
C GLN A 25 6.85 -0.02 2.82
N SER A 26 6.57 -1.30 2.58
CA SER A 26 5.26 -1.91 2.87
C SER A 26 5.01 -1.79 4.37
N ARG A 27 3.84 -1.22 4.73
CA ARG A 27 3.47 -1.05 6.14
C ARG A 27 2.63 -2.24 6.58
N SER A 28 2.73 -2.59 7.85
CA SER A 28 1.87 -3.64 8.43
C SER A 28 0.78 -3.02 9.31
N ILE A 29 -0.45 -3.51 9.13
CA ILE A 29 -1.58 -3.26 10.03
C ILE A 29 -1.73 -4.52 10.88
N ARG A 30 -1.63 -4.38 12.21
CA ARG A 30 -1.75 -5.49 13.15
C ARG A 30 -3.03 -5.35 13.94
N LEU A 31 -3.94 -6.31 13.76
CA LEU A 31 -5.22 -6.37 14.45
C LEU A 31 -5.21 -7.52 15.46
N HIS A 32 -5.83 -7.30 16.61
CA HIS A 32 -5.97 -8.32 17.65
C HIS A 32 -7.38 -8.31 18.21
N ASN A 33 -8.11 -9.40 18.01
CA ASN A 33 -9.36 -9.64 18.71
C ASN A 33 -9.03 -10.06 20.14
N THR A 34 -9.15 -9.15 21.10
CA THR A 34 -8.87 -9.45 22.51
C THR A 34 -10.01 -10.20 23.21
N SER A 35 -11.17 -10.35 22.58
CA SER A 35 -12.34 -11.03 23.14
C SER A 35 -12.28 -12.55 22.94
N SER A 36 -13.14 -13.28 23.66
CA SER A 36 -13.40 -14.72 23.46
C SER A 36 -14.50 -14.99 22.42
N LEU A 37 -15.01 -13.96 21.75
CA LEU A 37 -16.11 -14.07 20.78
C LEU A 37 -15.59 -13.89 19.36
N THR A 38 -16.27 -14.51 18.40
CA THR A 38 -16.06 -14.24 16.98
C THR A 38 -16.56 -12.84 16.67
N LEU A 39 -15.74 -12.04 15.99
CA LEU A 39 -16.12 -10.75 15.43
C LEU A 39 -16.41 -10.95 13.94
N LYS A 40 -17.67 -10.77 13.54
CA LYS A 40 -18.09 -10.82 12.14
C LYS A 40 -18.19 -9.40 11.59
N ASP A 41 -17.69 -9.18 10.39
CA ASP A 41 -17.69 -7.88 9.71
C ASP A 41 -17.24 -6.72 10.63
N LYS A 42 -16.19 -6.95 11.42
CA LYS A 42 -15.69 -5.96 12.37
C LYS A 42 -15.20 -4.74 11.61
N ALA A 43 -15.90 -3.62 11.81
CA ALA A 43 -15.50 -2.30 11.36
C ALA A 43 -14.11 -1.93 11.89
N ILE A 44 -13.20 -1.62 10.97
CA ILE A 44 -11.89 -1.05 11.24
C ILE A 44 -11.82 0.31 10.55
N CYS A 45 -11.53 1.36 11.32
CA CYS A 45 -11.27 2.70 10.82
C CYS A 45 -9.85 3.11 11.22
N ILE A 46 -9.08 3.58 10.25
CA ILE A 46 -7.73 4.11 10.45
C ILE A 46 -7.71 5.54 9.93
N LYS A 47 -7.43 6.49 10.83
CA LYS A 47 -7.24 7.91 10.45
C LYS A 47 -6.04 8.05 9.52
N ARG A 48 -6.20 8.76 8.42
CA ARG A 48 -5.14 9.10 7.47
C ARG A 48 -3.92 9.72 8.14
N ALA A 49 -4.14 10.61 9.10
CA ALA A 49 -3.07 11.26 9.86
C ALA A 49 -2.17 10.26 10.62
N SER A 50 -2.65 9.05 10.93
CA SER A 50 -1.84 8.00 11.57
C SER A 50 -1.00 7.18 10.59
N LEU A 51 -1.27 7.31 9.29
CA LEU A 51 -0.52 6.67 8.22
C LEU A 51 0.65 7.59 7.84
N LEU A 52 1.77 7.45 8.55
CA LEU A 52 3.05 8.11 8.24
C LEU A 52 3.34 8.01 6.74
N HIS A 53 3.74 9.05 6.00
CA HIS A 53 3.92 9.04 4.54
C HIS A 53 2.78 8.33 3.76
N ALA A 54 1.55 8.82 3.90
CA ALA A 54 0.56 8.61 2.87
C ALA A 54 1.08 9.26 1.58
N ASP A 55 1.46 8.45 0.59
CA ASP A 55 2.01 8.97 -0.66
C ASP A 55 0.96 9.85 -1.34
N GLU A 56 1.31 11.11 -1.58
CA GLU A 56 0.44 12.04 -2.29
C GLU A 56 0.08 11.48 -3.67
N GLY A 57 -1.21 11.52 -4.02
CA GLY A 57 -1.72 10.98 -5.28
C GLY A 57 -1.80 9.45 -5.36
N LYS A 58 -1.45 8.72 -4.29
CA LYS A 58 -1.61 7.26 -4.22
C LYS A 58 -2.78 6.85 -3.34
N PHE A 59 -3.25 5.65 -3.57
CA PHE A 59 -4.36 5.04 -2.84
C PHE A 59 -3.84 3.87 -2.01
N PRO A 60 -4.34 3.68 -0.78
CA PRO A 60 -4.01 2.52 0.01
C PRO A 60 -4.65 1.25 -0.58
N LEU A 61 -3.90 0.16 -0.59
CA LEU A 61 -4.38 -1.17 -0.90
C LEU A 61 -4.02 -2.11 0.25
N ILE A 62 -5.03 -2.71 0.86
CA ILE A 62 -4.86 -3.66 1.96
C ILE A 62 -4.78 -5.07 1.38
N ILE A 63 -3.74 -5.81 1.75
CA ILE A 63 -3.49 -7.18 1.33
C ILE A 63 -3.42 -8.08 2.56
N ASN A 64 -4.11 -9.21 2.54
CA ASN A 64 -4.00 -10.20 3.60
C ASN A 64 -2.73 -11.06 3.40
N PHE A 65 -2.23 -11.69 4.47
CA PHE A 65 -2.24 -13.14 4.47
C PHE A 65 -1.81 -13.95 3.23
N LYS A 66 -2.83 -14.23 2.43
CA LYS A 66 -2.87 -15.12 1.28
C LYS A 66 -2.55 -14.38 -0.02
N GLY A 67 -2.34 -13.07 0.04
CA GLY A 67 -2.18 -12.20 -1.12
C GLY A 67 -3.49 -11.61 -1.65
N ASP A 68 -4.63 -11.87 -1.01
CA ASP A 68 -5.91 -11.31 -1.46
C ASP A 68 -6.04 -9.85 -1.03
N THR A 69 -6.70 -9.07 -1.89
CA THR A 69 -7.07 -7.68 -1.55
C THR A 69 -8.27 -7.65 -0.62
N ILE A 70 -8.23 -6.73 0.36
CA ILE A 70 -9.36 -6.43 1.23
C ILE A 70 -10.06 -5.18 0.70
N ALA A 71 -11.36 -5.30 0.46
CA ALA A 71 -12.20 -4.19 0.06
C ALA A 71 -12.20 -3.11 1.13
N SER A 72 -11.95 -1.87 0.72
CA SER A 72 -11.86 -0.71 1.60
C SER A 72 -12.52 0.51 0.98
N GLN A 73 -12.85 1.48 1.84
CA GLN A 73 -13.45 2.77 1.49
C GLN A 73 -12.53 3.87 2.02
N LEU A 74 -12.47 4.97 1.27
CA LEU A 74 -11.78 6.18 1.66
C LEU A 74 -12.85 7.21 1.96
N ASP A 75 -13.01 7.54 3.23
CA ASP A 75 -14.08 8.40 3.70
C ASP A 75 -13.52 9.81 3.87
N ASP A 76 -14.19 10.79 3.26
CA ASP A 76 -14.05 12.22 3.51
C ASP A 76 -15.08 12.59 4.58
N ILE A 77 -14.61 12.91 5.79
CA ILE A 77 -15.49 13.14 6.95
C ILE A 77 -15.68 14.63 7.24
N ASP A 78 -14.83 15.50 6.69
CA ASP A 78 -14.89 16.95 6.89
C ASP A 78 -15.39 17.74 5.67
N GLY A 79 -15.55 17.08 4.52
CA GLY A 79 -16.13 17.60 3.29
C GLY A 79 -15.14 18.38 2.42
N ASP A 80 -13.83 18.23 2.62
CA ASP A 80 -12.80 18.96 1.86
C ASP A 80 -12.40 18.30 0.53
N MET A 81 -13.09 17.21 0.15
CA MET A 81 -12.81 16.36 -1.02
C MET A 81 -11.51 15.56 -0.93
N LYS A 82 -10.87 15.51 0.24
CA LYS A 82 -9.77 14.61 0.55
C LYS A 82 -10.28 13.58 1.55
N TRP A 83 -9.78 12.37 1.43
CA TRP A 83 -10.12 11.33 2.40
C TRP A 83 -9.35 11.57 3.71
N ASP A 84 -10.03 11.28 4.81
CA ASP A 84 -9.57 11.37 6.19
C ASP A 84 -9.43 10.01 6.84
N GLU A 85 -10.21 9.03 6.39
CA GLU A 85 -10.27 7.70 7.01
C GLU A 85 -10.18 6.59 5.97
N LEU A 86 -9.35 5.59 6.27
CA LEU A 86 -9.35 4.29 5.59
C LEU A 86 -10.26 3.35 6.37
N PHE A 87 -11.33 2.90 5.73
CA PHE A 87 -12.31 2.01 6.32
C PHE A 87 -12.36 0.65 5.64
N PHE A 88 -12.52 -0.41 6.43
CA PHE A 88 -12.81 -1.75 5.95
C PHE A 88 -13.47 -2.60 7.04
N VAL A 89 -13.97 -3.77 6.66
CA VAL A 89 -14.50 -4.77 7.60
C VAL A 89 -13.68 -6.05 7.52
N ILE A 90 -13.56 -6.76 8.64
CA ILE A 90 -12.86 -8.03 8.69
C ILE A 90 -13.50 -8.99 9.70
N ASP A 91 -13.49 -10.28 9.36
CA ASP A 91 -13.84 -11.34 10.29
C ASP A 91 -12.63 -11.72 11.16
N MET A 92 -12.85 -11.88 12.47
CA MET A 92 -11.82 -12.33 13.40
C MET A 92 -12.36 -13.40 14.34
N ALA A 93 -11.71 -14.55 14.37
CA ALA A 93 -11.95 -15.59 15.37
C ALA A 93 -11.59 -15.10 16.80
N PRO A 94 -12.09 -15.76 17.87
CA PRO A 94 -11.69 -15.47 19.24
C PRO A 94 -10.18 -15.43 19.40
N LYS A 95 -9.65 -14.43 20.11
CA LYS A 95 -8.21 -14.28 20.39
C LYS A 95 -7.29 -14.19 19.15
N GLN A 96 -7.85 -14.02 17.95
CA GLN A 96 -7.08 -14.01 16.71
C GLN A 96 -6.24 -12.74 16.59
N LYS A 97 -4.99 -12.92 16.14
CA LYS A 97 -4.12 -11.85 15.64
C LYS A 97 -4.05 -11.93 14.12
N VAL A 98 -4.21 -10.80 13.46
CA VAL A 98 -4.17 -10.69 11.99
C VAL A 98 -3.13 -9.66 11.60
N ASN A 99 -2.24 -10.03 10.68
CA ASN A 99 -1.30 -9.13 10.04
C ASN A 99 -1.76 -8.88 8.62
N LEU A 100 -1.93 -7.60 8.27
CA LEU A 100 -2.26 -7.14 6.93
C LEU A 100 -1.12 -6.26 6.43
N THR A 101 -0.93 -6.25 5.11
CA THR A 101 0.01 -5.36 4.44
C THR A 101 -0.75 -4.19 3.84
N LEU A 102 -0.21 -2.99 4.00
CA LEU A 102 -0.68 -1.76 3.40
C LEU A 102 0.32 -1.32 2.33
N ASN A 103 -0.13 -1.35 1.08
CA ASN A 103 0.60 -0.88 -0.08
C ASN A 103 0.01 0.43 -0.59
N TRP A 104 0.83 1.22 -1.29
CA TRP A 104 0.40 2.44 -1.97
C TRP A 104 0.42 2.21 -3.48
N ILE A 105 -0.73 2.41 -4.13
CA ILE A 105 -0.91 2.17 -5.57
C ILE A 105 -1.33 3.46 -6.29
N ASN A 106 -1.00 3.56 -7.57
CA ASN A 106 -1.24 4.77 -8.38
C ASN A 106 -2.61 4.79 -9.07
N TYR A 107 -3.52 3.88 -8.68
CA TYR A 107 -4.87 3.78 -9.25
C TYR A 107 -5.88 3.57 -8.12
N VAL A 108 -7.11 4.00 -8.33
CA VAL A 108 -8.20 3.77 -7.37
C VAL A 108 -8.56 2.29 -7.39
N PRO A 109 -8.43 1.54 -6.28
CA PRO A 109 -8.86 0.15 -6.23
C PRO A 109 -10.37 0.04 -6.53
N LYS A 110 -10.75 -0.89 -7.41
CA LYS A 110 -12.16 -1.17 -7.72
C LYS A 110 -12.59 -2.44 -6.99
N PHE A 111 -13.57 -2.30 -6.10
CA PHE A 111 -14.19 -3.43 -5.41
C PHE A 111 -15.63 -3.60 -5.84
N THR A 112 -16.14 -4.83 -5.83
CA THR A 112 -17.58 -5.09 -5.98
C THR A 112 -18.32 -4.30 -4.91
N LYS A 113 -19.30 -3.49 -5.31
CA LYS A 113 -20.10 -2.69 -4.38
C LYS A 113 -20.76 -3.60 -3.34
N ARG A 114 -20.59 -3.27 -2.07
CA ARG A 114 -21.28 -3.88 -0.94
C ARG A 114 -21.79 -2.75 -0.05
N THR A 115 -23.00 -2.89 0.48
CA THR A 115 -23.55 -1.93 1.43
C THR A 115 -23.08 -2.32 2.83
N SER A 116 -22.31 -1.46 3.48
CA SER A 116 -21.95 -1.57 4.88
C SER A 116 -22.61 -0.41 5.62
N VAL A 117 -23.76 -0.64 6.24
CA VAL A 117 -24.46 0.36 7.05
C VAL A 117 -23.79 0.44 8.41
N ARG A 118 -23.40 1.64 8.84
CA ARG A 118 -23.02 1.93 10.22
C ARG A 118 -24.23 2.56 10.92
N PHE A 119 -24.46 2.18 12.17
CA PHE A 119 -25.50 2.74 13.04
C PHE A 119 -24.85 3.56 14.13
#